data_AF-A0A7J6GS09-F1
#
_entry.id   AF-A0A7J6GS09-F1
#
_cell.length_a   1.000
_cell.length_b   1.000
_cell.length_c   1.000
_cell.angle_alpha   90.00
_cell.angle_beta   90.00
_cell.angle_gamma   90.00
#
_symmetry.space_group_name_H-M   'P 1'
#
loop_
_entity.id
_entity.type
_entity.pdbx_description
1 polymer ?
#
loop_
_entity_poly.entity_id
_entity_poly.type
_entity_poly.pdbx_seq_one_letter_code
_entity_poly.pdbx_strand_id
1 'polypeptide(L)'
;MEEVWPEGCQEQYISKPESKHRVSYYRCTHHGCNVKKQVQRLTKDEGVVVTTYEGMHTHPIEKHTDNFEHILNQMHIYNPNNF
;
A
#
# COMPACT_ATOMS: atom_id res chain seq x y z
N MET A 1 5.60 13.67 3.98
CA MET A 1 5.17 12.64 4.95
C MET A 1 4.63 11.51 4.11
N GLU A 2 5.36 10.42 4.07
CA GLU A 2 5.10 9.28 3.21
C GLU A 2 3.91 8.52 3.81
N GLU A 3 2.77 8.50 3.10
CA GLU A 3 1.50 7.88 3.54
C GLU A 3 1.55 6.35 3.44
N VAL A 4 2.70 5.78 3.83
CA VAL A 4 3.02 4.36 3.75
C VAL A 4 2.07 3.63 4.67
N TRP A 5 1.30 2.70 4.11
CA TRP A 5 0.56 1.75 4.91
C TRP A 5 1.55 1.07 5.87
N PRO A 6 1.31 1.05 7.19
CA PRO A 6 2.29 0.53 8.16
C PRO A 6 2.68 -0.94 7.89
N GLU A 7 1.94 -1.62 7.01
CA GLU A 7 2.03 -3.05 6.76
C GLU A 7 2.62 -3.40 5.39
N GLY A 8 2.91 -2.45 4.49
CA GLY A 8 3.55 -2.77 3.19
C GLY A 8 2.72 -3.67 2.25
N CYS A 9 1.41 -3.81 2.50
CA CYS A 9 0.49 -4.57 1.66
C CYS A 9 0.19 -3.83 0.35
N GLN A 10 0.12 -4.55 -0.78
CA GLN A 10 -0.27 -3.98 -2.07
C GLN A 10 -1.71 -3.42 -2.02
N GLU A 11 -1.84 -2.15 -2.39
CA GLU A 11 -3.11 -1.42 -2.41
C GLU A 11 -3.51 -1.01 -3.84
N GLN A 12 -4.81 -1.01 -4.10
CA GLN A 12 -5.41 -0.48 -5.32
C GLN A 12 -6.26 0.73 -5.00
N TYR A 13 -5.99 1.82 -5.71
CA TYR A 13 -6.78 3.04 -5.66
C TYR A 13 -8.18 2.82 -6.26
N ILE A 14 -9.22 3.15 -5.50
CA ILE A 14 -10.61 2.90 -5.89
C ILE A 14 -11.31 4.17 -6.38
N SER A 15 -11.03 5.33 -5.78
CA SER A 15 -11.77 6.56 -6.14
C SER A 15 -11.00 7.86 -5.94
N LYS A 16 -11.26 8.81 -6.84
CA LYS A 16 -10.67 10.16 -6.82
C LYS A 16 -11.19 11.03 -5.68
N PRO A 17 -10.32 11.85 -5.05
CA PRO A 17 -10.75 12.81 -4.04
C PRO A 17 -11.69 13.83 -4.65
N GLU A 18 -12.97 13.78 -4.26
CA GLU A 18 -13.95 14.77 -4.68
C GLU A 18 -13.67 16.12 -3.99
N SER A 19 -13.81 17.21 -4.75
CA SER A 19 -13.26 18.54 -4.46
C SER A 19 -13.74 19.17 -3.16
N LYS A 20 -14.87 18.72 -2.61
CA LYS A 20 -15.43 19.28 -1.39
C LYS A 20 -14.76 18.70 -0.13
N HIS A 21 -14.34 17.42 -0.16
CA HIS A 21 -13.95 16.68 1.05
C HIS A 21 -12.67 15.81 0.86
N ARG A 22 -11.90 16.02 -0.22
CA ARG A 22 -10.65 15.30 -0.62
C ARG A 22 -10.43 13.94 0.09
N VAL A 23 -11.32 12.97 -0.17
CA VAL A 23 -11.19 11.62 0.37
C VAL A 23 -10.62 10.70 -0.69
N SER A 24 -9.46 10.09 -0.41
CA SER A 24 -8.88 9.03 -1.24
C SER A 24 -9.23 7.67 -0.63
N TYR A 25 -9.67 6.72 -1.46
CA TYR A 25 -10.02 5.37 -1.02
C TYR A 25 -9.13 4.33 -1.68
N TYR A 26 -8.70 3.37 -0.87
CA TYR A 26 -7.80 2.29 -1.26
C TYR A 26 -8.34 0.96 -0.74
N ARG A 27 -8.10 -0.14 -1.47
CA ARG A 27 -8.37 -1.50 -1.02
C ARG A 27 -7.13 -2.36 -1.15
N CYS A 28 -7.04 -3.39 -0.32
CA CYS A 28 -6.09 -4.48 -0.54
C CYS A 28 -6.38 -5.19 -1.88
N THR A 29 -5.33 -5.55 -2.62
CA THR A 29 -5.43 -6.34 -3.86
C THR A 29 -5.44 -7.84 -3.63
N HIS A 30 -5.12 -8.31 -2.43
CA HIS A 30 -5.04 -9.73 -2.12
C HIS A 30 -6.42 -10.40 -2.23
N HIS A 31 -6.44 -11.58 -2.84
CA HIS A 31 -7.68 -12.31 -3.09
C HIS A 31 -8.38 -12.69 -1.78
N GLY A 32 -9.66 -12.32 -1.63
CA GLY A 32 -10.43 -12.56 -0.42
C GLY A 32 -10.15 -11.60 0.73
N CYS A 33 -9.27 -10.61 0.55
CA CYS A 33 -9.03 -9.58 1.54
C CYS A 33 -10.06 -8.45 1.43
N ASN A 34 -10.69 -8.10 2.55
CA ASN A 34 -11.73 -7.08 2.61
C ASN A 34 -11.24 -5.77 3.21
N VAL A 35 -9.92 -5.61 3.39
CA VAL A 35 -9.35 -4.42 4.02
C VAL A 35 -9.45 -3.21 3.10
N LYS A 36 -9.88 -2.09 3.67
CA LYS A 36 -9.99 -0.79 3.02
C LYS A 36 -9.29 0.29 3.83
N LYS A 37 -8.81 1.32 3.14
CA LYS A 37 -8.29 2.55 3.75
C LYS A 37 -8.97 3.74 3.14
N GLN A 38 -9.31 4.66 4.02
CA GLN A 38 -9.79 5.97 3.69
C GLN A 38 -8.77 6.99 4.19
N VAL A 39 -8.31 7.85 3.28
CA VAL A 39 -7.43 8.99 3.59
C VAL A 39 -8.24 10.25 3.40
N GLN A 40 -8.48 10.98 4.49
CA GLN A 40 -9.20 12.24 4.46
C GLN A 40 -8.27 13.37 4.87
N ARG A 41 -8.23 14.42 4.04
CA ARG A 41 -7.54 15.67 4.37
C ARG A 41 -8.56 16.71 4.77
N LEU A 42 -8.41 17.30 5.95
CA LEU A 42 -9.36 18.29 6.44
C LEU A 42 -9.20 19.62 5.69
N THR A 43 -10.32 20.18 5.23
CA THR A 43 -10.31 21.45 4.49
C THR A 43 -10.01 22.66 5.36
N LYS A 44 -10.23 22.56 6.68
CA LYS A 44 -9.95 23.62 7.66
C LYS A 44 -8.51 23.61 8.17
N ASP A 45 -7.83 22.48 8.07
CA ASP A 45 -6.46 22.30 8.53
C ASP A 45 -5.76 21.31 7.60
N GLU A 46 -5.07 21.85 6.58
CA GLU A 46 -4.37 21.05 5.58
C GLU A 46 -3.20 20.23 6.16
N GLY A 47 -2.79 20.51 7.41
CA GLY A 47 -1.80 19.72 8.14
C GLY A 47 -2.38 18.43 8.73
N VAL A 48 -3.71 18.33 8.86
CA VAL A 48 -4.37 17.18 9.48
C VAL A 48 -4.83 16.19 8.41
N VAL A 49 -4.18 15.03 8.41
CA VAL A 49 -4.57 13.85 7.62
C VAL A 49 -5.16 12.81 8.56
N VAL A 50 -6.40 12.40 8.29
CA VAL A 50 -7.07 11.31 9.00
C VAL A 50 -7.01 10.08 8.11
N THR A 51 -6.41 9.01 8.63
CA THR A 51 -6.36 7.72 7.95
C THR A 51 -7.19 6.71 8.73
N THR A 52 -8.23 6.18 8.09
CA THR A 52 -9.11 5.15 8.66
C THR A 52 -8.86 3.84 7.94
N TYR A 53 -8.65 2.78 8.71
CA TYR A 53 -8.51 1.41 8.21
C TYR A 53 -9.75 0.61 8.61
N GLU A 54 -10.36 -0.08 7.65
CA GLU A 54 -11.53 -0.92 7.88
C GLU A 54 -11.20 -2.37 7.49
N GLY A 55 -11.48 -3.30 8.41
CA GLY A 55 -11.24 -4.73 8.21
C GLY A 55 -9.91 -5.23 8.80
N MET A 56 -9.63 -6.52 8.61
CA MET A 56 -8.40 -7.18 9.06
C MET A 56 -7.80 -8.00 7.91
N HIS A 57 -6.48 -7.93 7.74
CA HIS A 57 -5.77 -8.77 6.80
C HIS A 57 -5.79 -10.22 7.30
N THR A 58 -6.33 -11.12 6.48
CA THR A 58 -6.38 -12.57 6.77
C THR A 58 -5.40 -13.36 5.90
N HIS A 59 -4.38 -12.69 5.38
CA HIS A 59 -3.37 -13.26 4.51
C HIS A 59 -1.96 -12.87 4.98
N PRO A 60 -0.93 -13.67 4.67
CA PRO A 60 0.43 -13.25 4.91
C PRO A 60 0.70 -11.96 4.13
N ILE A 61 1.30 -11.00 4.82
CA ILE A 61 1.86 -9.82 4.19
C ILE A 61 3.24 -10.24 3.71
N GLU A 62 3.42 -10.30 2.40
CA GLU A 62 4.76 -10.32 1.81
C GLU A 62 5.37 -8.96 2.09
N LYS A 63 6.02 -8.84 3.25
CA LYS A 63 7.01 -7.79 3.43
C LYS A 63 8.01 -8.09 2.34
N HIS A 64 8.12 -7.20 1.36
CA HIS A 64 9.32 -7.10 0.57
C HIS A 64 10.43 -6.74 1.55
N THR A 65 10.92 -7.72 2.32
CA THR A 65 12.33 -7.76 2.66
C THR A 65 12.96 -7.92 1.30
N ASP A 66 13.26 -6.79 0.67
CA ASP A 66 14.07 -6.70 -0.52
C ASP A 66 15.46 -7.21 -0.12
N ASN A 67 15.56 -8.52 0.07
CA ASN A 67 16.80 -9.23 0.24
C ASN A 67 17.56 -8.91 -1.04
N PHE A 68 18.70 -8.25 -0.90
CA PHE A 68 19.51 -7.73 -2.00
C PHE A 68 19.66 -8.74 -3.15
N GLU A 69 19.76 -10.03 -2.82
CA GLU A 69 19.76 -11.18 -3.73
C GLU A 69 18.56 -11.22 -4.70
N HIS A 70 17.34 -10.95 -4.24
CA HIS A 70 16.14 -11.00 -5.07
C HIS A 70 16.14 -9.85 -6.10
N ILE A 71 16.56 -8.65 -5.70
CA ILE A 71 16.71 -7.50 -6.61
C ILE A 71 17.78 -7.81 -7.67
N LEU A 72 18.94 -8.34 -7.25
CA LEU A 72 20.02 -8.66 -8.18
C LEU A 72 19.63 -9.75 -9.20
N ASN A 73 18.86 -10.75 -8.76
CA ASN A 73 18.33 -11.79 -9.65
C ASN A 73 17.27 -11.24 -10.61
N GLN A 74 16.35 -10.38 -10.14
CA GLN A 74 15.35 -9.72 -10.97
C GLN A 74 15.97 -8.80 -12.03
N MET A 75 17.08 -8.14 -11.69
CA MET A 75 17.86 -7.32 -12.63
C MET A 75 18.77 -8.15 -13.56
N HIS A 76 18.74 -9.49 -13.47
CA HIS A 76 19.59 -10.42 -14.22
C HIS A 76 21.11 -10.15 -14.04
N ILE A 77 21.53 -9.59 -12.90
CA ILE A 77 22.93 -9.27 -12.61
C ILE A 77 23.66 -10.47 -11.99
N TYR A 78 22.93 -11.33 -11.29
CA TYR A 78 23.42 -12.61 -10.78
C TYR A 78 22.46 -13.72 -11.22
N ASN A 79 22.98 -14.75 -11.88
CA ASN A 79 22.22 -15.97 -12.19
C ASN A 79 23.04 -17.17 -11.68
N PRO A 80 22.69 -17.77 -10.54
CA PRO A 80 23.42 -18.92 -10.00
C PRO A 80 23.18 -20.22 -10.80
N ASN A 81 22.23 -20.25 -11.74
CA ASN A 81 21.92 -21.44 -12.56
C ASN A 81 22.73 -21.52 -13.87
N ASN A 82 23.93 -20.92 -13.92
CA ASN A 82 24.78 -20.97 -15.12
C ASN A 82 25.94 -21.97 -15.02
N PHE A 83 25.71 -23.12 -14.37
CA PHE A 83 26.54 -24.31 -14.48
C PHE A 83 25.70 -25.51 -14.91
#